data_AF-A0A4Y9MEM6-F1
#
_entry.id   AF-A0A4Y9MEM6-F1
#
_cell.length_a   1.000
_cell.length_b   1.000
_cell.length_c   1.000
_cell.angle_alpha   90.00
_cell.angle_beta   90.00
_cell.angle_gamma   90.00
#
_symmetry.space_group_name_H-M   'P 1'
#
loop_
_entity.id
_entity.type
_entity.pdbx_description
1 polymer ?
#
loop_
_entity_poly.entity_id
_entity_poly.type
_entity_poly.pdbx_seq_one_letter_code
_entity_poly.pdbx_strand_id
1 'polypeptide(L)'
;MAGLAGCDPVDLAETGDRAAAPEPVAGSALAALDALEVKGRAPRTGYERENFGDGWVDTDRNGCDTRNDVLARDLTGETFRPGTRDCVVATGTLADPYSGSTIEFRRGEGTSEAVQIDHVVALSDAWQKGAQGWDTDRRVAFANDPLNLLAADGPLNMQKGDGDAATWLPPNTAFRCAYVARQVAVKATYGLWVTQAERDAMAGVLAGCPDEPLPDGGATAPAAATPTAPDALVYPDCAAVRAAGAAPIHRGEPGFSDAFDGDGDGVGCE
;
A
#
# COMPACT_ATOMS: atom_id res chain seq x y z
N MET A 1 0.60 -74.57 -39.19
CA MET A 1 0.92 -73.18 -39.56
C MET A 1 -0.20 -72.28 -39.09
N ALA A 2 0.16 -71.08 -38.63
CA ALA A 2 -0.67 -70.01 -38.02
C ALA A 2 -1.22 -70.35 -36.61
N GLY A 3 -1.05 -69.54 -35.57
CA GLY A 3 -0.49 -68.19 -35.42
C GLY A 3 -1.17 -67.54 -34.21
N LEU A 4 -0.39 -67.13 -33.21
CA LEU A 4 -0.84 -66.52 -31.95
C LEU A 4 -1.45 -65.13 -32.18
N ALA A 5 -2.52 -64.80 -31.46
CA ALA A 5 -2.98 -63.42 -31.27
C ALA A 5 -3.10 -63.14 -29.77
N GLY A 6 -2.16 -62.35 -29.25
CA GLY A 6 -2.18 -61.80 -27.90
C GLY A 6 -3.02 -60.52 -27.85
N CYS A 7 -3.60 -60.25 -26.68
CA CYS A 7 -4.20 -58.97 -26.33
C CYS A 7 -3.11 -58.08 -25.72
N ASP A 8 -2.84 -56.92 -26.31
CA ASP A 8 -2.08 -55.85 -25.68
C ASP A 8 -3.03 -54.87 -24.98
N PRO A 9 -2.71 -54.40 -23.75
CA PRO A 9 -3.44 -53.31 -23.12
C PRO A 9 -3.06 -51.98 -23.77
N VAL A 10 -4.07 -51.15 -24.02
CA VAL A 10 -3.89 -49.79 -24.54
C VAL A 10 -3.49 -48.90 -23.36
N ASP A 11 -2.25 -48.41 -23.38
CA ASP A 11 -1.73 -47.45 -22.42
C ASP A 11 -2.27 -46.06 -22.77
N LEU A 12 -3.23 -45.56 -21.99
CA LEU A 12 -3.75 -44.20 -22.11
C LEU A 12 -2.83 -43.27 -21.32
N ALA A 13 -1.74 -42.85 -21.96
CA ALA A 13 -0.94 -41.73 -21.48
C ALA A 13 -1.75 -40.43 -21.62
N GLU A 14 -2.37 -39.98 -20.53
CA GLU A 14 -2.89 -38.61 -20.41
C GLU A 14 -1.72 -37.62 -20.42
N THR A 15 -1.37 -37.12 -21.60
CA THR A 15 -0.55 -35.92 -21.75
C THR A 15 -1.47 -34.70 -21.59
N GLY A 16 -1.87 -34.44 -20.36
CA GLY A 16 -2.42 -33.15 -19.98
C GLY A 16 -1.31 -32.12 -20.04
N ASP A 17 -1.25 -31.36 -21.13
CA ASP A 17 -0.42 -30.17 -21.27
C ASP A 17 -0.90 -29.15 -20.22
N ARG A 18 -0.32 -29.23 -19.02
CA ARG A 18 -0.50 -28.22 -17.98
C ARG A 18 0.22 -26.99 -18.49
N ALA A 19 -0.53 -26.07 -19.09
CA ALA A 19 -0.02 -24.77 -19.50
C ALA A 19 0.88 -24.24 -18.38
N ALA A 20 2.14 -23.96 -18.73
CA ALA A 20 3.13 -23.45 -17.78
C ALA A 20 2.55 -22.20 -17.11
N ALA A 21 2.73 -22.09 -15.80
CA ALA A 21 2.33 -20.89 -15.08
C ALA A 21 3.03 -19.68 -15.72
N PRO A 22 2.35 -18.53 -15.88
CA PRO A 22 2.97 -17.36 -16.47
C PRO A 22 4.18 -16.94 -15.62
N GLU A 23 5.31 -16.70 -16.29
CA GLU A 23 6.55 -16.24 -15.64
C GLU A 23 6.36 -14.81 -15.10
N PRO A 24 6.79 -14.51 -13.88
CA PRO A 24 6.65 -13.17 -13.31
C PRO A 24 7.46 -12.13 -14.09
N VAL A 25 6.82 -11.02 -14.47
CA VAL A 25 7.52 -9.85 -15.00
C VAL A 25 8.17 -9.07 -13.85
N ALA A 26 9.40 -8.59 -14.04
CA ALA A 26 10.08 -7.78 -13.02
C ALA A 26 9.26 -6.53 -12.68
N GLY A 27 8.99 -6.32 -11.39
CA GLY A 27 8.14 -5.22 -10.89
C GLY A 27 6.64 -5.56 -10.82
N SER A 28 6.22 -6.77 -11.21
CA SER A 28 4.83 -7.20 -11.04
C SER A 28 4.52 -7.61 -9.60
N ALA A 29 3.24 -7.59 -9.25
CA ALA A 29 2.76 -8.10 -7.98
C ALA A 29 3.04 -9.60 -7.79
N LEU A 30 3.06 -10.37 -8.89
CA LEU A 30 3.37 -11.80 -8.83
C LEU A 30 4.84 -12.03 -8.45
N ALA A 31 5.77 -11.26 -9.03
CA ALA A 31 7.18 -11.32 -8.67
C ALA A 31 7.42 -10.92 -7.20
N ALA A 32 6.71 -9.89 -6.73
CA ALA A 32 6.79 -9.47 -5.33
C ALA A 32 6.20 -10.49 -4.36
N LEU A 33 5.10 -11.16 -4.75
CA LEU A 33 4.51 -12.24 -3.96
C LEU A 33 5.52 -13.35 -3.72
N ASP A 34 6.27 -13.78 -4.73
CA ASP A 34 7.30 -14.82 -4.64
C ASP A 34 8.40 -14.51 -3.61
N ALA A 35 8.68 -13.23 -3.37
CA ALA A 35 9.65 -12.79 -2.38
C ALA A 35 9.11 -12.77 -0.93
N LEU A 36 7.79 -12.81 -0.71
CA LEU A 36 7.23 -12.78 0.64
C LEU A 36 7.58 -14.04 1.43
N GLU A 37 7.82 -13.90 2.73
CA GLU A 37 8.03 -15.07 3.58
C GLU A 37 6.73 -15.87 3.74
N VAL A 38 6.84 -17.21 3.83
CA VAL A 38 5.69 -18.11 4.07
C VAL A 38 5.81 -18.77 5.42
N LYS A 39 4.82 -18.52 6.28
CA LYS A 39 4.74 -19.07 7.64
C LYS A 39 3.30 -19.34 8.05
N GLY A 40 3.10 -20.14 9.09
CA GLY A 40 1.80 -20.24 9.75
C GLY A 40 1.37 -18.93 10.43
N ARG A 41 0.09 -18.84 10.81
CA ARG A 41 -0.39 -17.73 11.66
C ARG A 41 0.22 -17.83 13.05
N ALA A 42 0.74 -16.71 13.57
CA ALA A 42 1.06 -16.59 14.99
C ALA A 42 -0.23 -16.47 15.83
N PRO A 43 -0.18 -16.71 17.15
CA PRO A 43 -1.34 -16.53 18.01
C PRO A 43 -1.90 -15.10 17.96
N ARG A 44 -3.22 -14.96 18.06
CA ARG A 44 -3.90 -13.67 18.23
C ARG A 44 -3.79 -13.09 19.65
N THR A 45 -3.27 -13.85 20.60
CA THR A 45 -3.19 -13.45 22.01
C THR A 45 -2.52 -12.08 22.16
N GLY A 46 -3.16 -11.19 22.93
CA GLY A 46 -2.65 -9.84 23.20
C GLY A 46 -2.98 -8.81 22.12
N TYR A 47 -3.65 -9.20 21.03
CA TYR A 47 -4.16 -8.23 20.05
C TYR A 47 -5.34 -7.44 20.62
N GLU A 48 -5.17 -6.13 20.64
CA GLU A 48 -6.19 -5.11 20.79
C GLU A 48 -6.06 -4.11 19.63
N ARG A 49 -7.15 -3.50 19.17
CA ARG A 49 -7.08 -2.59 18.02
C ARG A 49 -6.20 -1.37 18.33
N GLU A 50 -6.24 -0.94 19.59
CA GLU A 50 -5.50 0.18 20.17
C GLU A 50 -3.98 -0.05 20.16
N ASN A 51 -3.52 -1.29 19.95
CA ASN A 51 -2.12 -1.56 19.69
C ASN A 51 -1.58 -0.88 18.42
N PHE A 52 -2.47 -0.47 17.52
CA PHE A 52 -2.17 0.26 16.30
C PHE A 52 -2.43 1.78 16.42
N GLY A 53 -2.61 2.27 17.65
CA GLY A 53 -2.86 3.68 17.95
C GLY A 53 -4.33 4.02 18.20
N ASP A 54 -4.56 5.29 18.54
CA ASP A 54 -5.87 5.81 18.97
C ASP A 54 -6.79 6.19 17.78
N GLY A 55 -6.67 5.49 16.66
CA GLY A 55 -7.46 5.70 15.44
C GLY A 55 -6.70 6.44 14.34
N TRP A 56 -7.40 7.35 13.67
CA TRP A 56 -6.89 8.09 12.51
C TRP A 56 -6.05 9.28 12.97
N VAL A 57 -4.81 9.33 12.51
CA VAL A 57 -3.89 10.44 12.80
C VAL A 57 -3.61 11.26 11.54
N ASP A 58 -3.09 12.46 11.74
CA ASP A 58 -2.58 13.32 10.66
C ASP A 58 -1.11 12.94 10.38
N THR A 59 -0.90 12.02 9.44
CA THR A 59 0.44 11.45 9.16
C THR A 59 1.29 12.35 8.27
N ASP A 60 0.68 13.11 7.36
CA ASP A 60 1.34 14.01 6.42
C ASP A 60 1.43 15.46 6.94
N ARG A 61 0.81 15.74 8.10
CA ARG A 61 0.74 17.04 8.77
C ARG A 61 0.01 18.10 7.94
N ASN A 62 -0.94 17.68 7.11
CA ASN A 62 -1.77 18.59 6.32
C ASN A 62 -2.91 19.22 7.15
N GLY A 63 -3.17 18.73 8.37
CA GLY A 63 -4.20 19.19 9.29
C GLY A 63 -5.49 18.38 9.27
N CYS A 64 -5.57 17.33 8.47
CA CYS A 64 -6.69 16.42 8.31
C CYS A 64 -6.33 15.05 8.92
N ASP A 65 -7.32 14.31 9.41
CA ASP A 65 -7.06 12.92 9.80
C ASP A 65 -7.02 12.01 8.58
N THR A 66 -6.29 10.90 8.69
CA THR A 66 -6.11 9.92 7.61
C THR A 66 -7.45 9.43 7.03
N ARG A 67 -8.53 9.34 7.82
CA ARG A 67 -9.83 8.93 7.28
C ARG A 67 -10.33 9.94 6.26
N ASN A 68 -10.22 11.23 6.57
CA ASN A 68 -10.65 12.27 5.66
C ASN A 68 -9.74 12.37 4.45
N ASP A 69 -8.43 12.13 4.60
CA ASP A 69 -7.51 12.06 3.45
C ASP A 69 -7.91 10.94 2.50
N VAL A 70 -8.23 9.75 3.03
CA VAL A 70 -8.69 8.62 2.20
C VAL A 70 -10.05 8.90 1.56
N LEU A 71 -10.99 9.52 2.28
CA LEU A 71 -12.28 9.92 1.69
C LEU A 71 -12.09 10.97 0.58
N ALA A 72 -11.25 11.98 0.78
CA ALA A 72 -10.98 12.99 -0.23
C ALA A 72 -10.26 12.41 -1.46
N ARG A 73 -9.40 11.42 -1.25
CA ARG A 73 -8.70 10.69 -2.33
C ARG A 73 -9.64 9.82 -3.16
N ASP A 74 -10.53 9.08 -2.50
CA ASP A 74 -11.30 8.00 -3.13
C ASP A 74 -12.72 8.41 -3.58
N LEU A 75 -13.24 9.52 -3.04
CA LEU A 75 -14.52 10.07 -3.49
C LEU A 75 -14.34 11.03 -4.66
N THR A 76 -15.44 11.25 -5.38
CA THR A 76 -15.56 12.30 -6.39
C THR A 76 -16.72 13.22 -6.05
N GLY A 77 -16.63 14.49 -6.45
CA GLY A 77 -17.71 15.46 -6.19
C GLY A 77 -17.90 15.74 -4.69
N GLU A 78 -16.81 15.66 -3.94
CA GLU A 78 -16.77 15.83 -2.51
C GLU A 78 -17.11 17.25 -2.09
N THR A 79 -17.74 17.36 -0.92
CA THR A 79 -17.92 18.65 -0.24
C THR A 79 -17.34 18.54 1.16
N PHE A 80 -17.00 19.66 1.77
CA PHE A 80 -16.36 19.71 3.08
C PHE A 80 -17.20 20.48 4.09
N ARG A 81 -17.07 20.13 5.38
CA ARG A 81 -17.71 20.91 6.43
C ARG A 81 -17.10 22.32 6.48
N PRO A 82 -17.93 23.38 6.53
CA PRO A 82 -17.44 24.74 6.68
C PRO A 82 -16.54 24.90 7.91
N GLY A 83 -15.48 25.70 7.76
CA GLY A 83 -14.54 25.98 8.85
C GLY A 83 -13.53 24.88 9.15
N THR A 84 -13.47 23.82 8.32
CA THR A 84 -12.51 22.71 8.51
C THR A 84 -11.30 22.77 7.59
N ARG A 85 -11.11 23.86 6.83
CA ARG A 85 -10.05 24.01 5.83
C ARG A 85 -10.01 22.84 4.84
N ASP A 86 -11.20 22.47 4.35
CA ASP A 86 -11.39 21.34 3.43
C ASP A 86 -10.85 19.99 3.94
N CYS A 87 -10.85 19.79 5.26
CA CYS A 87 -10.52 18.48 5.84
C CYS A 87 -11.74 17.59 6.00
N VAL A 88 -12.81 18.05 6.67
CA VAL A 88 -13.87 17.11 7.07
C VAL A 88 -14.84 16.89 5.92
N VAL A 89 -14.65 15.82 5.16
CA VAL A 89 -15.50 15.43 4.02
C VAL A 89 -16.95 15.25 4.49
N ALA A 90 -17.89 16.01 3.95
CA ALA A 90 -19.31 16.03 4.28
C ALA A 90 -20.14 15.15 3.32
N THR A 91 -19.81 15.16 2.03
CA THR A 91 -20.46 14.32 1.00
C THR A 91 -19.45 13.91 -0.06
N GLY A 92 -19.83 12.97 -0.92
CA GLY A 92 -19.13 12.63 -2.16
C GLY A 92 -19.74 11.39 -2.79
N THR A 93 -19.19 10.95 -3.91
CA THR A 93 -19.63 9.74 -4.61
C THR A 93 -18.46 8.76 -4.71
N LEU A 94 -18.64 7.57 -4.13
CA LEU A 94 -17.69 6.47 -4.20
C LEU A 94 -18.03 5.57 -5.39
N ALA A 95 -17.09 5.38 -6.30
CA ALA A 95 -17.10 4.21 -7.19
C ALA A 95 -16.48 3.04 -6.41
N ASP A 96 -17.33 2.26 -5.72
CA ASP A 96 -16.88 1.32 -4.71
C ASP A 96 -16.09 0.16 -5.35
N PRO A 97 -14.81 -0.03 -4.99
CA PRO A 97 -14.00 -1.07 -5.59
C PRO A 97 -14.48 -2.48 -5.20
N TYR A 98 -15.14 -2.65 -4.04
CA TYR A 98 -15.48 -3.98 -3.53
C TYR A 98 -16.73 -4.58 -4.17
N SER A 99 -17.78 -3.78 -4.32
CA SER A 99 -19.05 -4.17 -4.94
C SER A 99 -19.09 -3.88 -6.44
N GLY A 100 -18.29 -2.93 -6.93
CA GLY A 100 -18.39 -2.40 -8.30
C GLY A 100 -19.59 -1.46 -8.50
N SER A 101 -20.30 -1.11 -7.43
CA SER A 101 -21.45 -0.18 -7.45
C SER A 101 -21.02 1.24 -7.12
N THR A 102 -21.91 2.20 -7.36
CA THR A 102 -21.71 3.58 -6.93
C THR A 102 -22.47 3.84 -5.62
N ILE A 103 -21.81 4.46 -4.65
CA ILE A 103 -22.37 4.78 -3.33
C ILE A 103 -22.29 6.29 -3.11
N GLU A 104 -23.42 6.92 -2.80
CA GLU A 104 -23.43 8.32 -2.34
C GLU A 104 -23.04 8.37 -0.86
N PHE A 105 -21.88 8.95 -0.58
CA PHE A 105 -21.44 9.21 0.77
C PHE A 105 -22.11 10.49 1.28
N ARG A 106 -22.72 10.39 2.46
CA ARG A 106 -23.13 11.54 3.26
C ARG A 106 -22.71 11.30 4.70
N ARG A 107 -21.98 12.26 5.26
CA ARG A 107 -21.60 12.20 6.67
C ARG A 107 -22.82 12.41 7.56
N GLY A 108 -23.09 11.42 8.39
CA GLY A 108 -24.13 11.44 9.43
C GLY A 108 -24.19 10.12 10.18
N GLU A 109 -24.91 10.12 11.30
CA GLU A 109 -25.34 8.88 11.94
C GLU A 109 -26.27 8.11 10.98
N GLY A 110 -26.11 6.79 10.86
CA GLY A 110 -26.94 5.99 9.95
C GLY A 110 -26.50 6.02 8.47
N THR A 111 -25.46 6.79 8.13
CA THR A 111 -25.04 7.04 6.74
C THR A 111 -23.53 6.99 6.55
N SER A 112 -22.74 7.38 7.57
CA SER A 112 -21.28 7.30 7.49
C SER A 112 -20.76 5.86 7.45
N GLU A 113 -21.53 4.90 7.96
CA GLU A 113 -21.18 3.48 7.94
C GLU A 113 -21.39 2.82 6.57
N ALA A 114 -22.09 3.46 5.63
CA ALA A 114 -22.25 2.96 4.27
C ALA A 114 -20.92 2.99 3.51
N VAL A 115 -20.04 3.95 3.83
CA VAL A 115 -18.66 4.02 3.33
C VAL A 115 -17.68 4.00 4.50
N GLN A 116 -16.94 2.91 4.62
CA GLN A 116 -15.91 2.73 5.64
C GLN A 116 -14.53 2.88 5.02
N ILE A 117 -13.54 3.16 5.86
CA ILE A 117 -12.14 3.06 5.46
C ILE A 117 -11.66 1.68 5.91
N ASP A 118 -11.41 0.81 4.94
CA ASP A 118 -10.87 -0.53 5.18
C ASP A 118 -9.35 -0.51 5.27
N HIS A 119 -8.83 -1.37 6.14
CA HIS A 119 -7.45 -1.83 6.12
C HIS A 119 -7.36 -3.04 5.17
N VAL A 120 -6.84 -2.83 3.96
CA VAL A 120 -6.78 -3.87 2.91
C VAL A 120 -6.07 -5.13 3.43
N VAL A 121 -5.00 -4.96 4.20
CA VAL A 121 -4.49 -5.97 5.15
C VAL A 121 -4.99 -5.61 6.55
N ALA A 122 -5.92 -6.41 7.08
CA ALA A 122 -6.55 -6.14 8.37
C ALA A 122 -5.54 -6.12 9.53
N LEU A 123 -5.76 -5.25 10.52
CA LEU A 123 -4.86 -5.08 11.68
C LEU A 123 -4.65 -6.40 12.47
N SER A 124 -5.73 -7.16 12.69
CA SER A 124 -5.70 -8.49 13.34
C SER A 124 -4.93 -9.52 12.52
N ASP A 125 -5.01 -9.44 11.18
CA ASP A 125 -4.26 -10.33 10.30
C ASP A 125 -2.77 -10.00 10.35
N ALA A 126 -2.42 -8.71 10.26
CA ALA A 126 -1.06 -8.21 10.37
C ALA A 126 -0.43 -8.59 11.71
N TRP A 127 -1.18 -8.49 12.82
CA TRP A 127 -0.72 -8.92 14.15
C TRP A 127 -0.19 -10.36 14.14
N GLN A 128 -1.00 -11.28 13.60
CA GLN A 128 -0.69 -12.70 13.50
C GLN A 128 0.37 -13.02 12.42
N LYS A 129 0.78 -12.03 11.63
CA LYS A 129 1.69 -12.18 10.49
C LYS A 129 2.91 -11.26 10.53
N GLY A 130 3.23 -10.72 11.71
CA GLY A 130 4.49 -10.01 11.98
C GLY A 130 4.36 -8.78 12.85
N ALA A 131 3.20 -8.13 12.86
CA ALA A 131 3.04 -6.84 13.54
C ALA A 131 3.09 -6.94 15.07
N GLN A 132 2.91 -8.12 15.66
CA GLN A 132 3.10 -8.34 17.10
C GLN A 132 4.53 -8.01 17.58
N GLY A 133 5.53 -8.07 16.69
CA GLY A 133 6.93 -7.80 17.00
C GLY A 133 7.36 -6.36 16.72
N TRP A 134 6.44 -5.51 16.23
CA TRP A 134 6.74 -4.11 15.92
C TRP A 134 6.64 -3.23 17.16
N ASP A 135 7.36 -2.11 17.13
CA ASP A 135 7.10 -1.01 18.05
C ASP A 135 5.73 -0.36 17.73
N THR A 136 5.31 0.55 18.61
CA THR A 136 4.04 1.27 18.45
C THR A 136 4.04 2.16 17.22
N ASP A 137 5.12 2.89 16.95
CA ASP A 137 5.19 3.84 15.84
C ASP A 137 5.01 3.15 14.49
N ARG A 138 5.63 1.99 14.28
CA ARG A 138 5.45 1.20 13.06
C ARG A 138 4.02 0.65 12.92
N ARG A 139 3.37 0.26 14.02
CA ARG A 139 1.96 -0.16 13.99
C ARG A 139 1.04 1.01 13.64
N VAL A 140 1.29 2.20 14.20
CA VAL A 140 0.55 3.43 13.87
C VAL A 140 0.74 3.79 12.40
N ALA A 141 1.97 3.72 11.89
CA ALA A 141 2.28 3.95 10.48
C ALA A 141 1.50 2.98 9.59
N PHE A 142 1.55 1.67 9.87
CA PHE A 142 0.79 0.66 9.12
C PHE A 142 -0.72 0.90 9.11
N ALA A 143 -1.28 1.35 10.23
CA ALA A 143 -2.70 1.61 10.36
C ALA A 143 -3.16 2.90 9.68
N ASN A 144 -2.24 3.82 9.37
CA ASN A 144 -2.54 5.10 8.74
C ASN A 144 -1.92 5.25 7.35
N ASP A 145 -1.29 4.20 6.82
CA ASP A 145 -0.66 4.21 5.51
C ASP A 145 -1.72 4.22 4.40
N PRO A 146 -1.76 5.25 3.53
CA PRO A 146 -2.66 5.28 2.39
C PRO A 146 -2.59 4.01 1.53
N LEU A 147 -1.44 3.33 1.41
CA LEU A 147 -1.31 2.05 0.70
C LEU A 147 -2.13 0.94 1.34
N ASN A 148 -2.29 0.93 2.66
CA ASN A 148 -3.11 -0.05 3.36
C ASN A 148 -4.59 0.37 3.50
N LEU A 149 -4.97 1.55 3.01
CA LEU A 149 -6.31 2.11 3.22
C LEU A 149 -7.10 2.33 1.93
N LEU A 150 -8.39 2.00 1.95
CA LEU A 150 -9.35 2.26 0.86
C LEU A 150 -10.72 2.63 1.43
N ALA A 151 -11.39 3.61 0.83
CA ALA A 151 -12.82 3.79 1.03
C ALA A 151 -13.58 2.66 0.34
N ALA A 152 -14.49 2.00 1.06
CA ALA A 152 -15.21 0.83 0.59
C ALA A 152 -16.63 0.73 1.17
N ASP A 153 -17.48 -0.04 0.49
CA ASP A 153 -18.80 -0.44 0.99
C ASP A 153 -18.72 -1.04 2.40
N GLY A 154 -19.47 -0.45 3.33
CA GLY A 154 -19.47 -0.84 4.73
C GLY A 154 -19.86 -2.29 4.99
N PRO A 155 -21.01 -2.78 4.49
CA PRO A 155 -21.39 -4.19 4.62
C PRO A 155 -20.34 -5.18 4.09
N LEU A 156 -19.73 -4.92 2.94
CA LEU A 156 -18.67 -5.78 2.39
C LEU A 156 -17.39 -5.71 3.22
N ASN A 157 -17.02 -4.54 3.72
CA ASN A 157 -15.90 -4.40 4.65
C ASN A 157 -16.13 -5.18 5.96
N MET A 158 -17.35 -5.12 6.50
CA MET A 158 -17.74 -5.92 7.67
C MET A 158 -17.75 -7.43 7.38
N GLN A 159 -18.14 -7.83 6.17
CA GLN A 159 -18.07 -9.22 5.72
C GLN A 159 -16.62 -9.71 5.61
N LYS A 160 -15.71 -8.88 5.10
CA LYS A 160 -14.27 -9.17 5.05
C LYS A 160 -13.70 -9.43 6.44
N GLY A 161 -14.03 -8.58 7.41
CA GLY A 161 -13.54 -8.70 8.78
C GLY A 161 -12.01 -8.71 8.85
N ASP A 162 -11.44 -9.72 9.50
CA ASP A 162 -9.98 -9.95 9.55
C ASP A 162 -9.48 -11.05 8.59
N GLY A 163 -10.31 -11.40 7.58
CA GLY A 163 -9.96 -12.35 6.55
C GLY A 163 -8.79 -11.87 5.69
N ASP A 164 -7.90 -12.81 5.36
CA ASP A 164 -6.89 -12.62 4.31
C ASP A 164 -7.42 -12.99 2.93
N ALA A 165 -6.58 -12.91 1.90
CA ALA A 165 -6.96 -13.25 0.52
C ALA A 165 -7.44 -14.71 0.34
N ALA A 166 -7.08 -15.64 1.25
CA ALA A 166 -7.60 -17.01 1.24
C ALA A 166 -9.03 -17.09 1.81
N THR A 167 -9.38 -16.16 2.69
CA THR A 167 -10.66 -16.13 3.42
C THR A 167 -11.70 -15.30 2.69
N TRP A 168 -11.30 -14.16 2.12
CA TRP A 168 -12.21 -13.23 1.48
C TRP A 168 -11.54 -12.50 0.31
N LEU A 169 -12.27 -12.40 -0.81
CA LEU A 169 -11.93 -11.55 -1.95
C LEU A 169 -13.16 -10.71 -2.32
N PRO A 170 -12.96 -9.47 -2.81
CA PRO A 170 -14.05 -8.62 -3.26
C PRO A 170 -15.00 -9.35 -4.24
N PRO A 171 -16.32 -9.20 -4.10
CA PRO A 171 -17.29 -9.69 -5.07
C PRO A 171 -17.06 -9.13 -6.48
N ASN A 172 -16.61 -7.88 -6.58
CA ASN A 172 -16.20 -7.28 -7.85
C ASN A 172 -14.91 -7.94 -8.37
N THR A 173 -15.07 -8.91 -9.27
CA THR A 173 -13.94 -9.70 -9.80
C THR A 173 -12.96 -8.85 -10.60
N ALA A 174 -13.42 -7.78 -11.25
CA ALA A 174 -12.57 -6.88 -12.03
C ALA A 174 -11.53 -6.14 -11.15
N PHE A 175 -11.80 -5.99 -9.85
CA PHE A 175 -10.91 -5.33 -8.91
C PHE A 175 -9.91 -6.27 -8.21
N ARG A 176 -10.06 -7.59 -8.35
CA ARG A 176 -9.29 -8.57 -7.54
C ARG A 176 -7.78 -8.51 -7.78
N CYS A 177 -7.34 -8.23 -9.00
CA CYS A 177 -5.91 -8.07 -9.31
C CYS A 177 -5.31 -6.90 -8.52
N ALA A 178 -5.89 -5.71 -8.64
CA ALA A 178 -5.46 -4.53 -7.89
C ALA A 178 -5.55 -4.73 -6.36
N TYR A 179 -6.60 -5.41 -5.88
CA TYR A 179 -6.76 -5.74 -4.45
C TYR A 179 -5.62 -6.63 -3.93
N VAL A 180 -5.31 -7.72 -4.65
CA VAL A 180 -4.23 -8.63 -4.28
C VAL A 180 -2.86 -7.97 -4.42
N ALA A 181 -2.62 -7.23 -5.51
CA ALA A 181 -1.39 -6.49 -5.72
C ALA A 181 -1.13 -5.49 -4.58
N ARG A 182 -2.17 -4.79 -4.12
CA ARG A 182 -2.09 -3.89 -2.97
C ARG A 182 -1.78 -4.62 -1.67
N GLN A 183 -2.39 -5.77 -1.40
CA GLN A 183 -2.01 -6.59 -0.23
C GLN A 183 -0.56 -7.06 -0.30
N VAL A 184 -0.08 -7.48 -1.47
CA VAL A 184 1.33 -7.88 -1.67
C VAL A 184 2.25 -6.69 -1.40
N ALA A 185 1.92 -5.50 -1.91
CA ALA A 185 2.69 -4.28 -1.69
C ALA A 185 2.76 -3.92 -0.20
N VAL A 186 1.61 -3.92 0.50
CA VAL A 186 1.57 -3.68 1.95
C VAL A 186 2.45 -4.69 2.70
N LYS A 187 2.30 -5.98 2.39
CA LYS A 187 3.07 -7.02 3.09
C LYS A 187 4.57 -6.93 2.80
N ALA A 188 4.96 -6.59 1.59
CA ALA A 188 6.35 -6.35 1.22
C ALA A 188 6.93 -5.15 1.96
N THR A 189 6.24 -3.99 1.93
CA THR A 189 6.65 -2.75 2.60
C THR A 189 6.84 -2.94 4.10
N TYR A 190 5.91 -3.66 4.74
CA TYR A 190 5.92 -3.85 6.18
C TYR A 190 6.58 -5.14 6.64
N GLY A 191 7.13 -5.97 5.74
CA GLY A 191 7.77 -7.25 6.10
C GLY A 191 6.81 -8.21 6.81
N LEU A 192 5.55 -8.24 6.40
CA LEU A 192 4.57 -9.22 6.87
C LEU A 192 4.70 -10.50 6.04
N TRP A 193 4.57 -11.66 6.68
CA TRP A 193 4.52 -12.93 5.96
C TRP A 193 3.10 -13.26 5.49
N VAL A 194 3.00 -14.27 4.62
CA VAL A 194 1.73 -14.88 4.20
C VAL A 194 1.64 -16.31 4.70
N THR A 195 0.42 -16.82 4.84
CA THR A 195 0.22 -18.27 4.96
C THR A 195 0.34 -18.94 3.60
N GLN A 196 0.54 -20.27 3.57
CA GLN A 196 0.53 -21.00 2.31
C GLN A 196 -0.81 -20.82 1.57
N ALA A 197 -1.94 -20.97 2.27
CA ALA A 197 -3.27 -20.82 1.67
C ALA A 197 -3.50 -19.40 1.11
N GLU A 198 -3.03 -18.38 1.81
CA GLU A 198 -3.09 -16.99 1.33
C GLU A 198 -2.21 -16.77 0.10
N ARG A 199 -0.97 -17.28 0.10
CA ARG A 199 -0.10 -17.23 -1.07
C ARG A 199 -0.75 -17.89 -2.27
N ASP A 200 -1.29 -19.09 -2.10
CA ASP A 200 -1.92 -19.83 -3.20
C ASP A 200 -3.13 -19.09 -3.75
N ALA A 201 -3.95 -18.47 -2.88
CA ALA A 201 -5.07 -17.64 -3.29
C ALA A 201 -4.63 -16.38 -4.04
N MET A 202 -3.59 -15.68 -3.55
CA MET A 202 -3.03 -14.51 -4.21
C MET A 202 -2.44 -14.86 -5.58
N ALA A 203 -1.65 -15.94 -5.66
CA ALA A 203 -1.08 -16.43 -6.90
C ALA A 203 -2.16 -16.85 -7.90
N GLY A 204 -3.23 -17.51 -7.43
CA GLY A 204 -4.37 -17.89 -8.26
C GLY A 204 -5.09 -16.70 -8.88
N VAL A 205 -5.22 -15.58 -8.16
CA VAL A 205 -5.75 -14.33 -8.71
C VAL A 205 -4.77 -13.71 -9.72
N LEU A 206 -3.50 -13.56 -9.33
CA LEU A 206 -2.47 -12.91 -10.15
C LEU A 206 -2.12 -13.71 -11.42
N ALA A 207 -2.35 -15.02 -11.46
CA ALA A 207 -2.23 -15.80 -12.68
C ALA A 207 -3.19 -15.34 -13.80
N GLY A 208 -4.32 -14.70 -13.45
CA GLY A 208 -5.22 -14.06 -14.41
C GLY A 208 -4.77 -12.68 -14.89
N CYS A 209 -3.73 -12.11 -14.27
CA CYS A 209 -3.19 -10.77 -14.51
C CYS A 209 -1.69 -10.73 -14.17
N PRO A 210 -0.84 -11.48 -14.89
CA PRO A 210 0.57 -11.67 -14.53
C PRO A 210 1.41 -10.38 -14.61
N ASP A 211 0.95 -9.42 -15.40
CA ASP A 211 1.55 -8.10 -15.59
C ASP A 211 1.01 -7.04 -14.61
N GLU A 212 0.13 -7.42 -13.67
CA GLU A 212 -0.43 -6.48 -12.68
C GLU A 212 0.74 -5.82 -11.91
N PRO A 213 0.86 -4.49 -11.96
CA PRO A 213 1.96 -3.79 -11.33
C PRO A 213 1.83 -3.87 -9.81
N LEU A 214 2.96 -3.91 -9.10
CA LEU A 214 2.96 -3.67 -7.67
C LEU A 214 2.70 -2.17 -7.43
N PRO A 215 1.63 -1.78 -6.72
CA PRO A 215 1.42 -0.37 -6.43
C PRO A 215 2.49 0.14 -5.48
N ASP A 216 3.20 1.18 -5.90
CA ASP A 216 3.98 1.99 -4.98
C ASP A 216 3.00 2.70 -4.03
N GLY A 217 3.28 2.70 -2.73
CA GLY A 217 2.38 3.13 -1.66
C GLY A 217 2.02 4.62 -1.64
N GLY A 218 1.34 5.08 -2.69
CA GLY A 218 1.16 6.46 -3.09
C GLY A 218 0.73 7.44 -1.99
N ALA A 219 1.70 7.91 -1.20
CA ALA A 219 1.97 9.34 -1.23
C ALA A 219 2.47 9.67 -2.64
N THR A 220 1.93 10.71 -3.27
CA THR A 220 2.55 11.35 -4.41
C THR A 220 3.96 11.83 -4.02
N ALA A 221 4.95 10.96 -4.20
CA ALA A 221 6.26 11.38 -4.64
C ALA A 221 6.20 11.38 -6.18
N PRO A 222 6.71 12.43 -6.87
CA PRO A 222 6.87 12.36 -8.31
C PRO A 222 7.74 11.14 -8.62
N ALA A 223 7.50 10.54 -9.79
CA ALA A 223 8.42 9.57 -10.37
C ALA A 223 9.86 9.99 -10.06
N ALA A 224 10.63 9.08 -9.47
CA ALA A 224 12.07 9.19 -9.56
C ALA A 224 12.43 9.12 -11.05
N ALA A 225 12.39 10.29 -11.70
CA ALA A 225 13.54 10.68 -12.49
C ALA A 225 14.74 10.26 -11.64
N THR A 226 15.59 9.43 -12.22
CA THR A 226 16.97 9.29 -11.76
C THR A 226 17.42 10.69 -11.34
N PRO A 227 17.93 10.91 -10.12
CA PRO A 227 18.54 12.19 -9.84
C PRO A 227 19.70 12.33 -10.82
N THR A 228 19.47 13.07 -11.89
CA THR A 228 20.53 13.93 -12.40
C THR A 228 20.81 14.81 -11.20
N ALA A 229 21.99 14.64 -10.60
CA ALA A 229 22.45 15.50 -9.52
C ALA A 229 22.04 16.94 -9.88
N PRO A 230 21.37 17.69 -9.00
CA PRO A 230 21.22 19.12 -9.25
C PRO A 230 22.64 19.64 -9.47
N ASP A 231 22.84 20.41 -10.54
CA ASP A 231 24.04 21.22 -10.65
C ASP A 231 24.22 21.88 -9.28
N ALA A 232 25.38 21.63 -8.66
CA ALA A 232 25.68 22.14 -7.33
C ALA A 232 25.29 23.61 -7.31
N LEU A 233 24.47 24.01 -6.34
CA LEU A 233 24.08 25.40 -6.18
C LEU A 233 25.34 26.21 -5.85
N VAL A 234 26.07 26.73 -6.84
CA VAL A 234 27.34 27.43 -6.60
C VAL A 234 27.05 28.91 -6.38
N TYR A 235 27.26 29.39 -5.16
CA TYR A 235 27.34 30.82 -4.89
C TYR A 235 28.74 31.34 -5.25
N PRO A 236 28.89 32.45 -5.99
CA PRO A 236 30.19 33.04 -6.27
C PRO A 236 30.85 33.68 -5.03
N ASP A 237 30.04 34.19 -4.10
CA ASP A 237 30.50 34.84 -2.87
C ASP A 237 29.37 34.95 -1.81
N CYS A 238 29.71 35.45 -0.62
CA CYS A 238 28.75 35.68 0.45
C CYS A 238 27.69 36.75 0.16
N ALA A 239 27.91 37.64 -0.82
CA ALA A 239 26.88 38.60 -1.21
C ALA A 239 25.75 37.89 -1.96
N ALA A 240 26.08 36.92 -2.81
CA ALA A 240 25.09 36.07 -3.48
C ALA A 240 24.34 35.17 -2.46
N VAL A 241 25.04 34.62 -1.47
CA VAL A 241 24.41 33.82 -0.39
C VAL A 241 23.38 34.66 0.38
N ARG A 242 23.73 35.89 0.77
CA ARG A 242 22.81 36.82 1.47
C ARG A 242 21.67 37.29 0.58
N ALA A 243 21.93 37.60 -0.70
CA ALA A 243 20.90 37.99 -1.65
C ALA A 243 19.87 36.88 -1.91
N ALA A 244 20.30 35.61 -1.82
CA ALA A 244 19.44 34.45 -1.89
C ALA A 244 18.70 34.12 -0.58
N GLY A 245 18.97 34.86 0.51
CA GLY A 245 18.38 34.60 1.83
C GLY A 245 18.92 33.34 2.50
N ALA A 246 20.08 32.83 2.06
CA ALA A 246 20.69 31.60 2.53
C ALA A 246 21.79 31.82 3.59
N ALA A 247 21.96 33.05 4.10
CA ALA A 247 22.95 33.36 5.13
C ALA A 247 22.30 33.40 6.54
N PRO A 248 22.96 32.84 7.58
CA PRO A 248 24.20 32.07 7.52
C PRO A 248 24.01 30.71 6.82
N ILE A 249 25.00 30.27 6.04
CA ILE A 249 24.97 28.99 5.31
C ILE A 249 25.82 27.95 6.04
N HIS A 250 25.30 26.76 6.30
CA HIS A 250 25.95 25.77 7.15
C HIS A 250 26.64 24.65 6.37
N ARG A 251 27.71 24.07 6.93
CA ARG A 251 28.43 22.95 6.32
C ARG A 251 27.48 21.77 6.06
N GLY A 252 27.38 21.36 4.80
CA GLY A 252 26.47 20.32 4.34
C GLY A 252 25.19 20.84 3.68
N GLU A 253 24.93 22.15 3.76
CA GLU A 253 23.85 22.78 2.99
C GLU A 253 24.25 22.94 1.52
N PRO A 254 23.28 22.80 0.58
CA PRO A 254 23.53 23.01 -0.84
C PRO A 254 24.13 24.39 -1.12
N GLY A 255 25.34 24.39 -1.68
CA GLY A 255 26.08 25.61 -2.01
C GLY A 255 27.00 26.14 -0.92
N PHE A 256 27.11 25.46 0.22
CA PHE A 256 28.17 25.73 1.18
C PHE A 256 29.55 25.51 0.53
N SER A 257 30.49 26.41 0.83
CA SER A 257 31.90 26.29 0.48
C SER A 257 32.74 26.62 1.70
N ASP A 258 33.83 25.89 1.93
CA ASP A 258 34.79 26.21 3.00
C ASP A 258 35.39 27.62 2.85
N ALA A 259 35.30 28.23 1.65
CA ALA A 259 35.70 29.62 1.43
C ALA A 259 34.77 30.65 2.11
N PHE A 260 33.57 30.25 2.52
CA PHE A 260 32.60 31.09 3.23
C PHE A 260 32.79 31.06 4.74
N ASP A 261 33.43 30.00 5.24
CA ASP A 261 33.65 29.65 6.65
C ASP A 261 35.06 30.11 7.05
N GLY A 262 35.20 31.42 7.28
CA GLY A 262 36.49 32.08 7.49
C GLY A 262 37.20 31.68 8.78
N ASP A 263 36.47 31.20 9.78
CA ASP A 263 36.98 30.76 11.09
C ASP A 263 36.91 29.23 11.28
N GLY A 264 36.28 28.49 10.36
CA GLY A 264 36.33 27.04 10.24
C GLY A 264 35.32 26.31 11.14
N ASP A 265 34.36 27.02 11.71
CA ASP A 265 33.40 26.48 12.67
C ASP A 265 32.22 25.74 12.01
N GLY A 266 32.12 25.81 10.68
CA GLY A 266 31.06 25.21 9.89
C GLY A 266 29.90 26.15 9.58
N VAL A 267 30.02 27.45 9.88
CA VAL A 267 29.06 28.50 9.55
C VAL A 267 29.69 29.49 8.58
N GLY A 268 29.15 29.52 7.36
CA GLY A 268 29.62 30.39 6.29
C GLY A 268 28.81 31.68 6.18
N CYS A 269 29.50 32.75 5.78
CA CYS A 269 28.87 34.05 5.45
C CYS A 269 28.08 34.73 6.57
N GLU A 270 28.50 34.53 7.83
CA GLU A 270 28.06 35.34 8.98
C GLU A 270 28.20 36.86 8.76
#